data_AF-A0A257M7V7-F1
#
_entry.id   AF-A0A257M7V7-F1
#
_cell.length_a   1.000
_cell.length_b   1.000
_cell.length_c   1.000
_cell.angle_alpha   90.00
_cell.angle_beta   90.00
_cell.angle_gamma   90.00
#
_symmetry.space_group_name_H-M   'P 1'
#
loop_
_entity.id
_entity.type
_entity.pdbx_description
1 polymer ?
#
loop_
_entity_poly.entity_id
_entity_poly.type
_entity_poly.pdbx_seq_one_letter_code
_entity_poly.pdbx_strand_id
1 'polypeptide(L)'
;MNESQAGADFSRYILDRMRQLEERNLALREQKDRVEGEKRLIENQKLKFEREARKLRSELERLRVGPMIVGTIVDVLDENRVIVKSSTGPRFVVNL
;
A
#
# COMPACT_ATOMS: atom_id res chain seq x y z
N MET A 1 -38.07 54.54 23.93
CA MET A 1 -37.90 53.19 23.36
C MET A 1 -36.87 52.48 24.23
N ASN A 2 -37.25 51.36 24.86
CA ASN A 2 -36.66 50.81 26.08
C ASN A 2 -35.30 50.13 25.87
N GLU A 3 -34.27 50.55 26.62
CA GLU A 3 -32.95 49.90 26.69
C GLU A 3 -33.02 48.41 27.07
N SER A 4 -34.04 48.01 27.83
CA SER A 4 -34.28 46.61 28.22
C SER A 4 -34.67 45.70 27.05
N GLN A 5 -35.32 46.23 26.01
CA GLN A 5 -35.63 45.46 24.79
C GLN A 5 -34.37 45.24 23.94
N ALA A 6 -33.52 46.26 23.80
CA ALA A 6 -32.27 46.15 23.07
C ALA A 6 -31.31 45.10 23.67
N GLY A 7 -31.24 45.02 25.01
CA GLY A 7 -30.45 43.99 25.69
C GLY A 7 -30.99 42.57 25.51
N ALA A 8 -32.31 42.40 25.48
CA ALA A 8 -32.95 41.10 25.22
C ALA A 8 -32.74 40.65 23.77
N ASP A 9 -32.84 41.56 22.80
CA ASP A 9 -32.60 41.29 21.39
C ASP A 9 -31.13 40.92 21.13
N PHE A 10 -30.20 41.61 21.78
CA PHE A 10 -28.78 41.27 21.73
C PHE A 10 -28.49 39.89 22.33
N SER A 11 -29.08 39.58 23.50
CA SER A 11 -28.92 38.27 24.14
C SER A 11 -29.43 37.14 23.24
N ARG A 12 -30.56 37.36 22.56
CA ARG A 12 -31.14 36.41 21.59
C ARG A 12 -30.22 36.20 20.38
N TYR A 13 -29.66 37.29 19.84
CA TYR A 13 -28.71 37.22 18.73
C TYR A 13 -27.45 36.41 19.09
N ILE A 14 -26.90 36.61 20.29
CA ILE A 14 -25.73 35.87 20.75
C ILE A 14 -26.03 34.38 20.91
N LEU A 15 -27.21 34.03 21.45
CA LEU A 15 -27.63 32.63 21.58
C LEU A 15 -27.80 31.95 20.22
N ASP A 16 -28.47 32.61 19.27
CA ASP A 16 -28.63 32.09 17.90
C ASP A 16 -27.27 31.93 17.21
N ARG A 17 -26.35 32.89 17.43
CA ARG A 17 -25.00 32.81 16.87
C ARG A 17 -24.18 31.70 17.50
N MET A 18 -24.29 31.50 18.81
CA MET A 18 -23.62 30.41 19.53
C MET A 18 -24.10 29.06 19.01
N ARG A 19 -25.42 28.89 18.84
CA ARG A 19 -26.01 27.67 18.28
C ARG A 19 -25.49 27.36 16.87
N GLN A 20 -25.45 28.36 15.99
CA GLN A 20 -24.90 28.20 14.63
C GLN A 20 -23.42 27.77 14.64
N LEU A 21 -22.63 28.30 15.57
CA LEU A 21 -21.22 27.95 15.71
C LEU A 21 -21.06 26.52 16.25
N GLU A 22 -21.88 26.10 17.21
CA GLU A 22 -21.89 24.74 17.73
C GLU A 22 -22.27 23.73 16.64
N GLU A 23 -23.32 24.00 15.87
CA GLU A 23 -23.73 23.15 14.74
C GLU A 23 -22.62 23.03 13.68
N ARG A 24 -21.96 24.14 13.33
CA ARG A 24 -20.81 24.11 12.42
C ARG A 24 -19.63 23.34 13.02
N ASN A 25 -19.37 23.47 14.32
CA ASN A 25 -18.28 22.76 14.96
C ASN A 25 -18.52 21.26 14.92
N LEU A 26 -19.75 20.82 15.18
CA LEU A 26 -20.15 19.42 15.09
C LEU A 26 -19.94 18.87 13.67
N ALA A 27 -20.47 19.57 12.66
CA ALA A 27 -20.33 19.16 11.27
C ALA A 27 -18.86 19.07 10.83
N LEU A 28 -18.02 20.01 11.25
CA LEU A 28 -16.58 19.99 10.96
C LEU A 28 -15.87 18.82 11.64
N ARG A 29 -16.25 18.46 12.87
CA ARG A 29 -15.69 17.29 13.57
C ARG A 29 -16.07 16.00 12.86
N GLU A 30 -17.33 15.84 12.48
CA GLU A 30 -17.79 14.67 11.72
C GLU A 30 -17.07 14.55 10.37
N GLN A 31 -16.88 15.67 9.66
CA GLN A 31 -16.13 15.69 8.41
C GLN A 31 -14.65 15.31 8.63
N LYS A 32 -14.02 15.84 9.68
CA LYS A 32 -12.64 15.49 10.04
C LYS A 32 -12.51 13.99 10.28
N ASP A 33 -13.38 13.41 11.09
CA ASP A 33 -13.31 12.00 11.46
C ASP A 33 -13.55 11.10 10.25
N ARG A 34 -14.46 11.50 9.35
CA ARG A 34 -14.68 10.82 8.07
C ARG A 34 -13.42 10.82 7.20
N VAL A 35 -12.81 11.98 6.99
CA VAL A 35 -11.59 12.12 6.17
C VAL A 35 -10.42 11.35 6.79
N GLU A 36 -10.28 11.35 8.11
CA GLU A 36 -9.26 10.56 8.80
C GLU A 36 -9.49 9.05 8.62
N GLY A 37 -10.74 8.59 8.66
CA GLY A 37 -11.10 7.21 8.36
C GLY A 37 -10.75 6.81 6.92
N GLU A 38 -11.13 7.62 5.95
CA GLU A 38 -10.82 7.42 4.52
C GLU A 38 -9.30 7.39 4.28
N LYS A 39 -8.55 8.30 4.89
CA LYS A 39 -7.09 8.32 4.83
C LYS A 39 -6.47 7.01 5.33
N ARG A 40 -6.90 6.52 6.50
CA ARG A 40 -6.40 5.25 7.06
C ARG A 40 -6.69 4.06 6.15
N LEU A 41 -7.84 4.04 5.48
CA LEU A 41 -8.19 2.99 4.53
C LEU A 41 -7.24 3.01 3.32
N ILE A 42 -7.02 4.18 2.74
CA ILE A 42 -6.13 4.36 1.58
C ILE A 42 -4.68 3.98 1.95
N GLU A 43 -4.18 4.39 3.12
CA GLU A 43 -2.84 4.03 3.58
C GLU A 43 -2.66 2.52 3.73
N ASN A 44 -3.66 1.82 4.28
CA ASN A 44 -3.64 0.37 4.39
C ASN A 44 -3.66 -0.32 3.02
N GLN A 45 -4.47 0.18 2.08
CA GLN A 45 -4.51 -0.35 0.71
C GLN A 45 -3.18 -0.13 -0.01
N LYS A 46 -2.59 1.06 0.11
CA LYS A 46 -1.27 1.37 -0.44
C LYS A 46 -0.21 0.39 0.06
N LEU A 47 -0.17 0.11 1.36
CA LEU A 47 0.78 -0.83 1.94
C LEU A 47 0.61 -2.25 1.38
N LYS A 48 -0.64 -2.70 1.17
CA LYS A 48 -0.93 -3.99 0.54
C LYS A 48 -0.41 -4.04 -0.91
N PHE A 49 -0.71 -3.03 -1.71
CA PHE A 49 -0.26 -2.97 -3.09
C PHE A 49 1.26 -2.83 -3.22
N GLU A 50 1.93 -2.09 -2.34
CA GLU A 50 3.39 -2.02 -2.33
C GLU A 50 4.02 -3.39 -2.05
N ARG A 51 3.42 -4.19 -1.16
CA ARG A 51 3.89 -5.56 -0.88
C ARG A 51 3.68 -6.47 -2.08
N GLU A 52 2.51 -6.41 -2.73
CA GLU A 52 2.22 -7.18 -3.93
C GLU A 52 3.15 -6.80 -5.08
N ALA A 53 3.38 -5.51 -5.31
CA ALA A 53 4.31 -5.02 -6.32
C ALA A 53 5.75 -5.51 -6.07
N ARG A 54 6.20 -5.54 -4.80
CA ARG A 54 7.51 -6.12 -4.45
C ARG A 54 7.58 -7.62 -4.74
N LYS A 55 6.52 -8.37 -4.44
CA LYS A 55 6.45 -9.81 -4.76
C LYS A 55 6.50 -10.02 -6.27
N LEU A 56 5.65 -9.36 -7.03
CA LEU A 56 5.63 -9.48 -8.50
C LEU A 56 6.96 -9.10 -9.13
N ARG A 57 7.64 -8.06 -8.62
CA ARG A 57 8.99 -7.72 -9.07
C ARG A 57 10.00 -8.85 -8.80
N SER A 58 9.95 -9.48 -7.63
CA SER A 58 10.87 -10.59 -7.35
C SER A 58 10.56 -11.82 -8.20
N GLU A 59 9.28 -12.09 -8.50
CA GLU A 59 8.88 -13.13 -9.44
C GLU A 59 9.36 -12.84 -10.86
N LEU A 60 9.21 -11.60 -11.32
CA LEU A 60 9.68 -11.16 -12.62
C LEU A 60 11.21 -11.27 -12.73
N GLU A 61 11.96 -10.88 -11.71
CA GLU A 61 13.42 -11.03 -11.70
C GLU A 61 13.83 -12.52 -11.75
N ARG A 62 13.13 -13.43 -11.07
CA ARG A 62 13.37 -14.88 -11.22
C ARG A 62 13.12 -15.38 -12.64
N LEU A 63 12.09 -14.84 -13.30
CA LEU A 63 11.78 -15.19 -14.69
C LEU A 63 12.78 -14.56 -15.69
N ARG A 64 13.40 -13.43 -15.32
CA ARG A 64 14.45 -12.77 -16.10
C ARG A 64 15.83 -13.44 -15.94
N VAL A 65 16.03 -14.30 -14.94
CA VAL A 65 17.17 -15.22 -14.94
C VAL A 65 17.09 -15.99 -16.25
N GLY A 66 18.11 -15.84 -17.10
CA GLY A 66 18.11 -16.31 -18.48
C GLY A 66 17.71 -17.79 -18.62
N PRO A 67 17.38 -18.25 -19.84
CA PRO A 67 16.78 -19.57 -20.06
C PRO A 67 17.56 -20.65 -19.32
N MET A 68 16.92 -21.26 -18.31
CA MET A 68 17.51 -22.39 -17.62
C MET A 68 17.57 -23.55 -18.62
N ILE A 69 18.80 -23.87 -19.07
CA ILE A 69 19.02 -24.98 -19.98
C ILE A 69 18.85 -26.27 -19.19
N VAL A 70 17.77 -26.98 -19.47
CA VAL A 70 17.54 -28.31 -18.91
C VAL A 70 18.50 -29.30 -19.59
N GLY A 71 19.26 -30.03 -18.77
CA GLY A 71 20.20 -31.06 -19.21
C GLY A 71 20.16 -32.30 -18.33
N THR A 72 20.66 -33.42 -18.84
CA THR A 72 20.72 -34.71 -18.13
C THR A 72 22.13 -34.96 -17.64
N ILE A 73 22.27 -35.44 -16.40
CA ILE A 73 23.57 -35.88 -15.85
C ILE A 73 24.00 -37.14 -16.62
N VAL A 74 25.19 -37.08 -17.23
CA VAL A 74 25.77 -38.20 -17.97
C VAL A 74 26.74 -38.97 -17.09
N ASP A 75 27.55 -38.25 -16.32
CA ASP A 75 28.59 -38.85 -15.49
C ASP A 75 29.00 -37.91 -14.34
N VAL A 76 29.57 -38.48 -13.28
CA VAL A 76 30.11 -37.75 -12.12
C VAL A 76 31.62 -37.91 -12.14
N LEU A 77 32.36 -36.81 -12.26
CA LEU A 77 33.83 -36.83 -12.23
C LEU A 77 34.32 -36.91 -10.79
N ASP A 78 33.93 -35.92 -9.97
CA ASP A 78 34.34 -35.80 -8.57
C ASP A 78 33.19 -35.21 -7.73
N GLU A 79 33.39 -35.06 -6.41
CA GLU A 79 32.37 -34.55 -5.47
C GLU A 79 31.73 -33.21 -5.88
N ASN A 80 32.48 -32.35 -6.60
CA ASN A 80 32.00 -31.03 -7.03
C ASN A 80 31.83 -30.87 -8.54
N ARG A 81 32.10 -31.92 -9.36
CA ARG A 81 32.12 -31.80 -10.83
C ARG A 81 31.32 -32.88 -11.52
N VAL A 82 30.43 -32.47 -12.41
CA VAL A 82 29.53 -33.36 -13.17
C VAL A 82 29.53 -33.04 -14.66
N ILE A 83 29.39 -34.08 -15.47
CA ILE A 83 29.17 -33.96 -16.91
C ILE A 83 27.67 -33.91 -17.16
N VAL A 84 27.21 -32.85 -17.83
CA VAL A 84 25.80 -32.63 -18.15
C VAL A 84 25.64 -32.54 -19.67
N LYS A 85 24.69 -33.28 -20.23
CA LYS A 85 24.30 -33.15 -21.64
C LYS A 85 23.13 -32.18 -21.73
N SER A 86 23.32 -31.06 -22.42
CA SER A 86 22.24 -30.12 -22.70
C SER A 86 21.22 -30.75 -23.65
N SER A 87 19.94 -30.43 -23.46
CA SER A 87 18.86 -30.74 -24.39
C SER A 87 19.13 -30.26 -25.84
N THR A 88 20.00 -29.25 -26.03
CA THR A 88 20.40 -28.76 -27.35
C THR A 88 21.57 -29.52 -27.97
N GLY A 89 22.09 -30.58 -27.33
CA GLY A 89 23.09 -31.49 -27.90
C GLY A 89 24.50 -31.49 -27.26
N PRO A 90 25.11 -30.35 -26.90
CA PRO A 90 26.48 -30.34 -26.38
C PRO A 90 26.58 -30.89 -24.95
N ARG A 91 27.78 -31.39 -24.63
CA ARG A 91 28.16 -31.84 -23.29
C ARG A 91 29.00 -30.77 -22.61
N PHE A 92 28.69 -30.48 -21.36
CA PHE A 92 29.39 -29.51 -20.54
C PHE A 92 29.89 -30.18 -19.26
N VAL A 93 31.00 -29.68 -18.73
CA VAL A 93 31.43 -29.96 -17.36
C VAL A 93 30.97 -28.79 -16.51
N VAL A 94 30.26 -29.08 -15.42
CA VAL A 94 29.63 -28.07 -14.56
C VAL A 94 30.03 -28.35 -13.12
N ASN A 95 30.27 -27.28 -12.36
CA ASN A 95 30.43 -27.37 -10.92
C ASN A 95 29.05 -27.38 -10.25
N LEU A 96 28.89 -28.22 -9.22
CA LEU A 96 27.71 -28.23 -8.34
C LEU A 96 27.69 -27.03 -7.40
#